data_AF-A0A539ECY0-F1
#
_entry.id   AF-A0A539ECY0-F1
#
_cell.length_a   1.000
_cell.length_b   1.000
_cell.length_c   1.000
_cell.angle_alpha   90.00
_cell.angle_beta   90.00
_cell.angle_gamma   90.00
#
_symmetry.space_group_name_H-M   'P 1'
#
loop_
_entity.id
_entity.type
_entity.pdbx_description
1 polymer ?
#
loop_
_entity_poly.entity_id
_entity_poly.type
_entity_poly.pdbx_seq_one_letter_code
_entity_poly.pdbx_strand_id
1 'polypeptide(L)'
;MATTRFDMRLDEEIKAKAEKASALLGMKSLSEYVSKLMDEDASRVIAQYENITIESDVFNRFMTACNKAKRPNKALRDAAIFAKKQGIK
;
A
#
# COMPACT_ATOMS: atom_id res chain seq x y z
N MET A 1 0.49 2.18 22.50
CA MET A 1 0.19 1.01 21.64
C MET A 1 0.91 -0.20 22.23
N ALA A 2 0.37 -1.41 22.02
CA ALA A 2 1.07 -2.62 22.45
C ALA A 2 2.36 -2.78 21.64
N THR A 3 3.49 -2.91 22.31
CA THR A 3 4.80 -3.10 21.68
C THR A 3 4.95 -4.56 21.27
N THR A 4 5.26 -4.83 20.01
CA THR A 4 5.58 -6.16 19.49
C THR A 4 7.07 -6.27 19.17
N ARG A 5 7.61 -7.50 19.15
CA ARG A 5 9.03 -7.74 18.91
C ARG A 5 9.27 -8.13 17.46
N PHE A 6 10.36 -7.60 16.88
CA PHE A 6 10.92 -8.01 15.60
C PHE A 6 12.36 -8.47 15.84
N ASP A 7 12.64 -9.74 15.56
CA ASP A 7 13.97 -10.33 15.70
C ASP A 7 14.59 -10.51 14.31
N MET A 8 15.77 -9.94 14.09
CA MET A 8 16.49 -10.04 12.81
C MET A 8 17.97 -10.38 13.04
N ARG A 9 18.55 -11.13 12.10
CA ARG A 9 20.00 -11.29 11.99
C ARG A 9 20.53 -10.34 10.94
N LEU A 10 21.63 -9.66 11.25
CA LEU A 10 22.31 -8.72 10.36
C LEU A 10 23.76 -9.15 10.22
N ASP A 11 24.28 -9.01 9.01
CA ASP A 11 25.71 -9.04 8.79
C ASP A 11 26.37 -7.86 9.53
N GLU A 12 27.60 -8.07 10.01
CA GLU A 12 28.32 -7.09 10.82
C GLU A 12 28.48 -5.74 10.09
N GLU A 13 28.79 -5.79 8.79
CA GLU A 13 28.95 -4.58 7.97
C GLU A 13 27.63 -3.79 7.86
N ILE A 14 26.50 -4.49 7.70
CA ILE A 14 25.17 -3.87 7.61
C ILE A 14 24.82 -3.22 8.94
N LYS A 15 25.06 -3.92 10.05
CA LYS A 15 24.83 -3.39 11.39
C LYS A 15 25.65 -2.12 11.64
N ALA A 16 26.95 -2.15 11.35
CA ALA A 16 27.84 -1.00 11.55
C ALA A 16 27.41 0.23 10.72
N LYS A 17 26.98 0.01 9.46
CA LYS A 17 26.43 1.07 8.61
C LYS A 17 25.15 1.68 9.19
N ALA A 18 24.22 0.85 9.66
CA ALA A 18 22.96 1.30 10.23
C ALA A 18 23.16 2.03 11.57
N GLU A 19 24.08 1.58 12.43
CA GLU A 19 24.43 2.26 13.68
C GLU A 19 25.05 3.64 13.41
N LYS A 20 25.97 3.73 12.44
CA LYS A 20 26.55 5.01 12.02
C LYS A 20 25.47 5.97 11.49
N ALA A 21 24.56 5.49 10.65
CA ALA A 21 23.45 6.30 10.14
C ALA A 21 22.52 6.78 11.26
N SER A 22 22.14 5.89 12.18
CA SER A 22 21.36 6.23 13.37
C SER A 22 22.02 7.34 14.19
N ALA A 23 23.32 7.23 14.46
CA ALA A 23 24.07 8.24 15.22
C ALA A 23 24.14 9.58 14.50
N LEU A 24 24.42 9.58 13.19
CA LEU A 24 24.48 10.80 12.37
C LEU A 24 23.13 11.54 12.29
N LEU A 25 22.02 10.80 12.32
CA LEU A 25 20.67 11.36 12.32
C LEU A 25 20.18 11.76 13.73
N GLY A 26 21.00 11.57 14.77
CA GLY A 26 20.64 11.90 16.16
C GLY A 26 19.54 11.00 16.75
N MET A 27 19.36 9.79 16.20
CA MET A 27 18.38 8.83 16.72
C MET A 27 18.90 8.15 17.98
N LYS A 28 17.98 7.77 18.88
CA LYS A 28 18.32 7.26 20.22
C LYS A 28 18.85 5.84 20.18
N SER A 29 18.53 5.07 19.13
CA SER A 29 18.95 3.67 19.00
C SER A 29 18.85 3.17 17.57
N LEU A 30 19.59 2.10 17.27
CA LEU A 30 19.45 1.33 16.02
C LEU A 30 18.00 0.86 15.80
N SER A 31 17.30 0.47 16.87
CA SER A 31 15.90 0.01 16.79
C SER A 31 14.94 1.12 16.36
N GLU A 32 15.18 2.37 16.79
CA GLU A 32 14.39 3.53 16.35
C GLU A 32 14.62 3.79 14.85
N TYR A 33 15.89 3.73 14.41
CA TYR A 33 16.25 3.90 13.00
C TYR A 33 15.62 2.83 12.11
N VAL A 34 15.72 1.55 12.49
CA VAL A 34 15.16 0.44 11.72
C VAL A 34 13.63 0.51 11.71
N SER A 35 12.99 0.77 12.85
CA SER A 35 11.53 0.89 12.92
C SER A 35 11.00 2.00 12.02
N LYS A 36 11.67 3.17 12.01
CA LYS A 36 11.30 4.29 11.16
C LYS A 36 11.46 3.97 9.67
N LEU A 37 12.58 3.37 9.28
CA LEU A 37 12.80 2.93 7.90
C LEU A 37 11.75 1.92 7.44
N MET A 38 11.41 0.95 8.30
CA MET A 38 10.38 -0.05 7.99
C MET A 38 9.01 0.59 7.81
N ASP A 39 8.65 1.56 8.65
CA ASP A 39 7.38 2.29 8.55
C ASP A 39 7.29 3.12 7.27
N GLU A 40 8.35 3.87 6.94
CA GLU A 40 8.44 4.67 5.72
C GLU A 40 8.37 3.80 4.46
N ASP A 41 9.13 2.71 4.42
CA ASP A 41 9.14 1.79 3.28
C ASP A 41 7.81 1.05 3.13
N ALA A 42 7.26 0.51 4.22
CA ALA A 42 5.98 -0.17 4.20
C ALA A 42 4.86 0.76 3.72
N SER A 43 4.83 1.99 4.23
CA SER A 43 3.87 3.02 3.80
C SER A 43 3.99 3.32 2.30
N ARG A 44 5.22 3.45 1.80
CA ARG A 44 5.48 3.66 0.36
C ARG A 44 5.01 2.48 -0.48
N VAL A 45 5.34 1.25 -0.08
CA VAL A 45 4.95 0.03 -0.80
C VAL A 45 3.43 -0.12 -0.82
N ILE A 46 2.77 0.02 0.32
CA ILE A 46 1.30 -0.03 0.41
C ILE A 46 0.69 1.02 -0.53
N ALA A 47 1.18 2.27 -0.46
CA ALA A 47 0.68 3.34 -1.31
C ALA A 47 0.86 3.06 -2.82
N GLN A 48 1.92 2.34 -3.21
CA GLN A 48 2.15 1.96 -4.61
C GLN A 48 1.11 0.96 -5.13
N TYR A 49 0.65 0.04 -4.29
CA TYR A 49 -0.28 -1.02 -4.71
C TYR A 49 -1.75 -0.67 -4.46
N GLU A 50 -2.05 0.14 -3.45
CA GLU A 50 -3.41 0.51 -3.09
C GLU A 50 -3.89 1.80 -3.77
N ASN A 51 -2.98 2.62 -4.29
CA ASN A 51 -3.35 3.84 -5.01
C ASN A 51 -3.05 3.72 -6.50
N ILE A 52 -3.91 4.34 -7.29
CA ILE A 52 -3.69 4.53 -8.73
C ILE A 52 -3.51 6.03 -8.96
N THR A 53 -2.30 6.43 -9.36
CA THR A 53 -2.05 7.80 -9.84
C THR A 53 -2.38 7.85 -11.32
N ILE A 54 -3.27 8.77 -11.72
CA ILE A 54 -3.73 8.92 -13.09
C ILE A 54 -3.59 10.38 -13.53
N GLU A 55 -3.43 10.57 -14.84
CA GLU A 55 -3.44 11.90 -15.45
C GLU A 55 -4.77 12.62 -15.23
N SER A 56 -4.72 13.97 -15.20
CA SER A 56 -5.89 14.79 -14.88
C SER A 56 -7.07 14.58 -15.85
N ASP A 57 -6.80 14.34 -17.13
CA ASP A 57 -7.84 14.05 -18.12
C ASP A 57 -8.51 12.69 -17.86
N VAL A 58 -7.75 11.66 -17.48
CA VAL A 58 -8.27 10.34 -17.08
C VAL A 58 -9.13 10.47 -15.83
N PHE A 59 -8.71 11.27 -14.84
CA PHE A 59 -9.52 11.56 -13.67
C PHE A 59 -10.86 12.20 -14.04
N ASN A 60 -10.85 13.22 -14.90
CA ASN A 60 -12.07 13.88 -15.36
C ASN A 60 -13.02 12.92 -16.11
N ARG A 61 -12.45 12.03 -16.94
CA ARG A 61 -13.21 10.98 -17.65
C ARG A 61 -13.83 9.99 -16.67
N PHE A 62 -13.07 9.55 -15.67
CA PHE A 62 -13.56 8.68 -14.60
C PHE A 62 -14.72 9.34 -13.83
N MET A 63 -14.54 10.57 -13.36
CA MET A 63 -15.58 11.31 -12.64
C MET A 63 -16.84 11.53 -13.49
N THR A 64 -16.66 11.82 -14.79
CA THR A 64 -17.80 11.93 -15.72
C THR A 64 -18.54 10.60 -15.86
N ALA A 65 -17.83 9.48 -15.94
CA ALA A 65 -18.42 8.15 -16.03
C ALA A 65 -19.21 7.80 -14.74
N CYS A 66 -18.69 8.15 -13.56
CA CYS A 66 -19.40 7.99 -12.29
C CYS A 66 -20.68 8.83 -12.23
N ASN A 67 -20.59 10.13 -12.57
CA ASN A 67 -21.71 11.06 -12.48
C ASN A 67 -22.81 10.81 -13.54
N LYS A 68 -22.44 10.24 -14.69
CA LYS A 68 -23.35 9.94 -15.80
C LYS A 68 -23.53 8.44 -16.00
N ALA A 69 -23.40 7.65 -14.93
CA ALA A 69 -23.45 6.20 -14.98
C ALA A 69 -24.76 5.71 -15.64
N LYS A 70 -24.62 4.95 -16.73
CA LYS A 70 -25.75 4.32 -17.42
C LYS A 70 -26.03 2.94 -16.83
N ARG A 71 -27.23 2.41 -17.10
CA ARG A 71 -27.56 1.02 -16.75
C ARG A 71 -26.54 0.07 -17.39
N PRO A 72 -26.03 -0.94 -16.67
CA PRO A 72 -25.13 -1.97 -17.23
C PRO A 72 -25.76 -2.62 -18.47
N ASN A 73 -24.95 -2.99 -19.46
CA ASN A 73 -25.45 -3.62 -20.68
C ASN A 73 -26.04 -5.02 -20.41
N LYS A 74 -26.67 -5.63 -21.42
CA LYS A 74 -27.31 -6.95 -21.27
C LYS A 74 -26.33 -8.03 -20.78
N ALA A 75 -25.12 -8.08 -21.35
CA ALA A 75 -24.11 -9.06 -20.99
C ALA A 75 -23.72 -8.98 -19.50
N LEU A 76 -23.51 -7.77 -18.96
CA LEU A 76 -23.19 -7.57 -17.55
C LEU A 76 -24.35 -7.98 -16.62
N ARG A 77 -25.60 -7.67 -17.02
CA ARG A 77 -26.78 -8.07 -16.25
C ARG A 77 -26.99 -9.58 -16.25
N ASP A 78 -26.82 -10.23 -17.39
CA ASP A 78 -26.95 -11.68 -17.53
C ASP A 78 -25.86 -12.40 -16.72
N ALA A 79 -24.62 -11.89 -16.73
CA ALA A 79 -23.52 -12.40 -15.92
C ALA A 79 -23.80 -12.27 -14.41
N ALA A 80 -24.34 -11.13 -13.95
CA ALA A 80 -24.73 -10.94 -12.56
C ALA A 80 -25.84 -11.92 -12.11
N ILE A 81 -26.84 -12.16 -12.98
CA ILE A 81 -27.89 -13.16 -12.72
C ILE A 81 -27.29 -14.56 -12.63
N PHE A 82 -26.38 -14.92 -13.53
CA PHE A 82 -25.70 -16.21 -13.51
C PHE A 82 -24.88 -16.39 -12.23
N ALA A 83 -24.06 -15.41 -11.84
CA ALA A 83 -23.25 -15.45 -10.61
C ALA A 83 -24.12 -15.66 -9.36
N LYS A 84 -25.24 -14.92 -9.27
CA LYS A 84 -26.20 -15.06 -8.16
C LYS A 84 -26.81 -16.47 -8.08
N LYS A 85 -27.11 -17.11 -9.22
CA LYS A 85 -27.61 -18.49 -9.26
C LYS A 85 -26.57 -19.50 -8.78
N GLN A 86 -25.28 -19.20 -8.95
CA GLN A 86 -24.17 -20.04 -8.50
C GLN A 86 -23.78 -19.81 -7.03
N GLY A 87 -24.48 -18.94 -6.30
CA GLY A 87 -24.17 -18.64 -4.89
C GLY A 87 -22.91 -17.80 -4.68
N ILE A 88 -22.34 -17.24 -5.76
CA ILE A 88 -21.20 -16.32 -5.68
C ILE A 88 -21.76 -14.95 -5.28
N LYS A 89 -21.33 -14.44 -4.12
CA LYS A 89 -21.69 -13.12 -3.60
C LYS A 89 -20.70 -12.06 -4.06
#